data_AF-A0A8J6UJT2-F1
#
_entry.id   AF-A0A8J6UJT2-F1
#
_cell.length_a   1.000
_cell.length_b   1.000
_cell.length_c   1.000
_cell.angle_alpha   90.00
_cell.angle_beta   90.00
_cell.angle_gamma   90.00
#
_symmetry.space_group_name_H-M   'P 1'
#
loop_
_entity.id
_entity.type
_entity.pdbx_description
1 polymer ?
#
loop_
_entity_poly.entity_id
_entity_poly.type
_entity_poly.pdbx_seq_one_letter_code
_entity_poly.pdbx_strand_id
1 'polypeptide(L)' 'MALLYKNPAIATLVHKETPYRGQWVIYQVPNLLFSACHEVEQLNGDRRVVEEVALHSLADAQAFSSYLSSYGWSRVWKP' A
#
# COMPACT_ATOMS: atom_id res chain seq x y z
N MET A 1 -12.30 -0.11 -19.36
CA MET A 1 -12.89 0.60 -18.20
C MET A 1 -13.07 -0.40 -17.08
N ALA A 2 -12.06 -0.54 -16.21
CA ALA A 2 -12.11 -1.51 -15.12
C ALA A 2 -12.76 -0.85 -13.90
N LEU A 3 -13.79 -1.53 -13.39
CA LEU A 3 -14.62 -1.13 -12.26
C LEU A 3 -13.74 -0.84 -11.03
N LEU A 4 -13.66 0.43 -10.66
CA LEU A 4 -13.13 0.91 -9.38
C LEU A 4 -14.07 0.49 -8.24
N TYR A 5 -14.14 -0.80 -7.93
CA TYR A 5 -14.36 -1.20 -6.55
C TYR A 5 -13.10 -0.76 -5.80
N LYS A 6 -13.03 0.53 -5.43
CA LYS A 6 -11.97 1.06 -4.58
C LYS A 6 -12.18 0.47 -3.20
N ASN A 7 -11.62 -0.71 -3.01
CA ASN A 7 -11.37 -1.28 -1.71
C ASN A 7 -10.79 -0.17 -0.81
N PRO A 8 -11.34 0.04 0.40
CA PRO A 8 -10.88 1.13 1.24
C PRO A 8 -9.40 0.92 1.55
N ALA A 9 -8.60 1.96 1.29
CA ALA A 9 -7.21 1.99 1.71
C ALA A 9 -7.18 2.22 3.22
N ILE A 10 -6.67 1.24 3.97
CA ILE A 10 -6.61 1.26 5.44
C ILE A 10 -5.33 1.94 5.91
N ALA A 11 -4.25 1.75 5.16
CA ALA A 11 -2.97 2.39 5.41
C ALA A 11 -2.28 2.75 4.11
N THR A 12 -1.62 3.90 4.09
CA THR A 12 -0.65 4.25 3.06
C THR A 12 0.67 4.52 3.76
N LEU A 13 1.75 3.91 3.29
CA LEU A 13 3.10 4.12 3.78
C LEU A 13 3.97 4.67 2.65
N VAL A 14 4.77 5.70 2.97
CA VAL A 14 5.68 6.34 2.01
C VAL A 14 7.08 6.38 2.58
N HIS A 15 8.09 6.23 1.73
CA HIS A 15 9.47 6.36 2.15
C HIS A 15 9.89 7.82 2.06
N LYS A 16 10.00 8.50 3.21
CA LYS A 16 10.25 9.97 3.26
C LYS A 16 11.57 10.36 2.60
N GLU A 17 12.59 9.54 2.75
CA GLU A 17 13.95 9.83 2.24
C GLU A 17 14.11 9.50 0.75
N THR A 18 13.22 8.67 0.19
CA THR A 18 13.31 8.25 -1.22
C THR A 18 11.92 8.24 -1.86
N PRO A 19 11.37 9.42 -2.19
CA PRO A 19 10.00 9.56 -2.70
C PRO A 19 9.77 8.82 -4.03
N TYR A 20 10.81 8.69 -4.84
CA TYR A 20 10.79 7.96 -6.11
C TYR A 20 10.57 6.44 -5.94
N ARG A 21 10.71 5.91 -4.73
CA ARG A 21 10.37 4.49 -4.44
C ARG A 21 8.86 4.26 -4.38
N GLY A 22 8.04 5.29 -4.52
CA GLY A 22 6.58 5.14 -4.50
C GLY A 22 6.00 5.00 -3.09
N GLN A 23 4.88 4.30 -2.99
CA GLN A 23 4.10 4.14 -1.78
C GLN A 23 3.59 2.71 -1.64
N TRP A 24 3.51 2.21 -0.43
CA TRP A 24 2.76 0.99 -0.11
C TRP A 24 1.34 1.37 0.32
N VAL A 25 0.34 0.70 -0.24
CA VAL A 25 -1.07 0.91 0.12
C VAL A 25 -1.66 -0.42 0.54
N ILE A 26 -2.22 -0.48 1.74
CA ILE A 26 -2.93 -1.64 2.26
C ILE A 26 -4.42 -1.44 2.01
N TYR A 27 -4.99 -2.28 1.17
CA TYR A 27 -6.39 -2.32 0.81
C TYR A 27 -7.13 -3.41 1.58
N GLN A 28 -8.38 -3.13 1.98
CA GLN A 28 -9.29 -4.17 2.43
C GLN A 28 -9.99 -4.80 1.23
N VAL A 29 -9.67 -6.05 0.91
CA VAL A 29 -10.35 -6.81 -0.14
C VAL A 29 -11.61 -7.50 0.43
N PRO A 30 -12.58 -7.87 -0.42
CA PRO A 30 -13.73 -8.67 -0.01
C PRO A 30 -13.30 -9.93 0.77
N ASN A 31 -14.17 -10.41 1.66
CA ASN A 31 -13.91 -11.55 2.57
C ASN A 31 -12.93 -11.29 3.71
N LEU A 32 -12.83 -10.05 4.20
CA LEU A 32 -11.97 -9.66 5.34
C LEU A 32 -10.47 -9.92 5.11
N LEU A 33 -10.08 -10.09 3.85
CA LEU A 33 -8.70 -10.19 3.44
C LEU A 33 -8.11 -8.79 3.27
N PHE A 34 -6.79 -8.73 3.26
CA PHE A 34 -6.03 -7.51 3.05
C PHE A 34 -5.07 -7.73 1.87
N SER A 35 -4.80 -6.69 1.11
CA SER A 35 -3.77 -6.72 0.07
C SER A 35 -2.88 -5.50 0.23
N ALA A 36 -1.58 -5.70 0.33
CA ALA A 36 -0.61 -4.62 0.31
C ALA A 36 -0.05 -4.49 -1.10
N CYS A 37 -0.27 -3.33 -1.72
CA CYS A 37 0.22 -3.03 -3.06
C CYS A 37 1.34 -1.99 -2.99
N HIS A 38 2.45 -2.26 -3.68
CA HIS A 38 3.51 -1.29 -3.89
C HIS A 38 3.24 -0.51 -5.17
N GLU A 39 2.88 0.75 -5.03
CA GLU A 39 2.57 1.65 -6.12
C GLU A 39 3.74 2.60 -6.38
N VAL A 40 4.28 2.56 -7.60
CA VAL A 40 5.34 3.47 -8.03
C VAL A 40 4.80 4.42 -9.10
N GLU A 41 5.14 5.70 -8.97
CA GLU A 41 4.81 6.71 -9.97
C GLU A 41 5.71 6.56 -11.20
N GLN A 42 5.10 6.46 -12.38
CA GLN A 42 5.78 6.35 -13.65
C GLN A 42 6.08 7.73 -14.24
N LEU A 43 6.94 7.76 -15.25
CA LEU A 43 7.34 8.99 -15.96
C LEU A 43 6.16 9.76 -16.57
N ASN A 44 5.04 9.10 -16.81
CA ASN A 44 3.81 9.70 -17.36
C ASN A 44 2.84 10.21 -16.26
N GLY A 45 3.22 10.12 -14.98
CA GLY A 45 2.36 10.49 -13.84
C GLY A 45 1.36 9.42 -13.40
N ASP A 46 1.29 8.28 -14.10
CA ASP A 46 0.46 7.15 -13.67
C ASP A 46 1.11 6.38 -12.53
N ARG A 47 0.30 5.90 -11.59
CA ARG A 47 0.76 4.97 -10.55
C ARG A 47 0.53 3.55 -11.00
N ARG A 48 1.59 2.74 -11.00
CA ARG A 48 1.52 1.31 -11.31
C ARG A 48 1.85 0.49 -10.06
N VAL A 49 1.06 -0.56 -9.85
CA VAL A 49 1.39 -1.60 -8.87
C VAL A 49 2.55 -2.44 -9.42
N VAL A 50 3.69 -2.42 -8.74
CA VAL A 50 4.87 -3.22 -9.09
C VAL A 50 5.01 -4.48 -8.26
N GLU A 51 4.40 -4.48 -7.07
CA GLU A 51 4.41 -5.62 -6.14
C GLU A 51 3.06 -5.69 -5.41
N GLU A 52 2.58 -6.91 -5.16
CA GLU A 52 1.36 -7.16 -4.40
C GLU A 52 1.60 -8.30 -3.41
N VAL A 53 1.21 -8.08 -2.16
CA VAL A 53 1.33 -9.05 -1.07
C VAL A 53 -0.04 -9.31 -0.49
N ALA A 54 -0.50 -10.56 -0.60
CA ALA A 54 -1.73 -11.01 0.04
C ALA A 54 -1.53 -11.15 1.56
N LEU A 55 -2.43 -10.53 2.32
CA LEU A 55 -2.42 -10.49 3.77
C LEU A 55 -3.73 -11.12 4.27
N HIS A 56 -3.63 -12.20 5.04
CA HIS A 56 -4.79 -13.03 5.37
C HIS A 56 -5.53 -12.55 6.62
N SER A 57 -4.94 -11.61 7.36
CA SER A 57 -5.50 -11.08 8.59
C SER A 57 -5.09 -9.63 8.85
N LEU A 58 -5.80 -8.98 9.76
CA LEU A 58 -5.43 -7.64 10.25
C LEU A 58 -4.07 -7.67 10.96
N ALA A 59 -3.74 -8.78 11.64
CA ALA A 59 -2.45 -8.97 12.30
C ALA A 59 -1.31 -8.99 11.27
N ASP A 60 -1.50 -9.64 10.12
CA ASP A 60 -0.52 -9.63 9.03
C ASP A 60 -0.34 -8.23 8.47
N ALA A 61 -1.43 -7.48 8.29
CA ALA A 61 -1.36 -6.10 7.82
C ALA A 61 -0.62 -5.18 8.80
N GLN A 62 -0.83 -5.37 10.11
CA GLN A 62 -0.08 -4.65 11.15
C GLN A 62 1.40 -5.04 11.15
N ALA A 63 1.70 -6.34 11.12
CA ALA A 63 3.08 -6.85 11.08
C ALA A 63 3.81 -6.33 9.83
N PHE A 64 3.16 -6.34 8.67
CA PHE A 64 3.71 -5.80 7.42
C PHE A 64 3.95 -4.29 7.50
N SER A 65 3.02 -3.52 8.06
CA SER A 65 3.20 -2.09 8.31
C SER A 65 4.38 -1.81 9.26
N SER A 66 4.53 -2.60 10.32
CA SER A 66 5.66 -2.49 11.26
C SER A 66 6.98 -2.88 10.61
N TYR A 67 7.00 -3.93 9.79
CA TYR A 67 8.14 -4.33 8.98
C TYR A 67 8.58 -3.16 8.10
N LEU A 68 7.69 -2.64 7.25
CA LEU A 68 7.99 -1.48 6.40
C LEU A 68 8.49 -0.28 7.22
N SER A 69 7.92 -0.04 8.39
CA SER A 69 8.36 1.06 9.26
C SER A 69 9.81 0.91 9.73
N SER A 70 10.27 -0.32 9.98
CA SER A 70 11.68 -0.58 10.31
C SER A 70 12.64 -0.30 9.15
N TYR A 71 12.16 -0.31 7.90
CA TYR A 71 12.90 0.04 6.69
C TYR A 71 12.66 1.49 6.23
N GLY A 72 12.27 2.40 7.12
CA GLY A 72 12.17 3.83 6.82
C GLY A 72 10.87 4.27 6.14
N TRP A 73 9.90 3.37 5.96
CA TRP A 73 8.58 3.74 5.49
C TRP A 73 7.76 4.37 6.62
N SER A 74 7.01 5.42 6.32
CA SER A 74 6.18 6.12 7.32
C SER A 74 4.73 6.10 6.88
N ARG A 75 3.83 5.77 7.81
CA ARG A 75 2.39 5.88 7.56
C ARG A 75 2.00 7.35 7.33
N VAL A 76 1.24 7.59 6.28
CA VAL A 76 0.64 8.89 5.97
C VAL A 76 -0.87 8.76 5.96
N TRP A 77 -1.53 9.72 6.60
CA TRP A 77 -2.97 9.87 6.54
C TRP A 77 -3.28 10.75 5.34
N LYS A 78 -3.94 10.19 4.33
CA LYS A 78 -4.54 11.00 3.26
C LYS A 78 -5.92 11.44 3.75
N PRO A 79 -6.23 12.75 3.73
CA PRO A 79 -7.55 13.27 4.10
C PRO A 79 -8.65 12.78 3.16
#